data_AF-A0ABC8T771-F1
#
_entry.id   AF-A0ABC8T771-F1
#
_cell.length_a   1.000
_cell.length_b   1.000
_cell.length_c   1.000
_cell.angle_alpha   90.00
_cell.angle_beta   90.00
_cell.angle_gamma   90.00
#
_symmetry.space_group_name_H-M   'P 1'
#
loop_
_entity.id
_entity.type
_entity.pdbx_description
1 polymer ?
#
loop_
_entity_poly.entity_id
_entity_poly.type
_entity_poly.pdbx_seq_one_letter_code
_entity_poly.pdbx_strand_id
1 'polypeptide(L)'
;GLKYHEPEFWKFGEEGNKYFRHATGQIYAISKDLAAYISVNSVILHRYANEDVSLGAWLFGLEVQHVDDRSMCCGTPPDCSLKLQAGNVCVATFDWSCSGICKSTERMKDVHNTCGEGDEAIWTADL
;
A
#
# COMPACT_ATOMS: atom_id res chain seq x y z
N GLY A 1 -9.52 2.67 -21.99
CA GLY A 1 -10.14 2.29 -20.70
C GLY A 1 -9.77 3.33 -19.66
N LEU A 2 -10.57 3.47 -18.59
CA LEU A 2 -10.18 4.25 -17.42
C LEU A 2 -8.94 3.61 -16.79
N LYS A 3 -7.98 4.42 -16.31
CA LYS A 3 -6.62 4.00 -15.92
C LYS A 3 -6.57 2.87 -14.89
N TYR A 4 -7.59 2.75 -14.03
CA TYR A 4 -7.66 1.80 -12.92
C TYR A 4 -8.89 0.89 -13.01
N HIS A 5 -9.47 0.75 -14.20
CA HIS A 5 -10.64 -0.09 -14.37
C HIS A 5 -10.23 -1.57 -14.47
N GLU A 6 -10.74 -2.38 -13.55
CA GLU A 6 -10.70 -3.84 -13.62
C GLU A 6 -11.86 -4.34 -14.50
N PRO A 7 -11.60 -4.92 -15.69
CA PRO A 7 -12.67 -5.42 -16.57
C PRO A 7 -13.55 -6.50 -15.92
N GLU A 8 -12.99 -7.26 -14.98
CA GLU A 8 -13.69 -8.34 -14.28
C GLU A 8 -14.29 -7.89 -12.92
N PHE A 9 -14.53 -6.59 -12.73
CA PHE A 9 -15.01 -6.02 -11.46
C PHE A 9 -16.30 -6.68 -10.93
N TRP A 10 -17.15 -7.17 -11.84
CA TRP A 10 -18.41 -7.87 -11.54
C TRP A 10 -18.21 -9.14 -10.70
N LYS A 11 -16.98 -9.70 -10.64
CA LYS A 11 -16.65 -10.85 -9.79
C LYS A 11 -16.52 -10.48 -8.31
N PHE A 12 -16.33 -9.20 -7.98
CA PHE A 12 -16.12 -8.71 -6.62
C PHE A 12 -17.38 -8.11 -5.99
N GLY A 13 -18.52 -8.14 -6.67
CA GLY A 13 -19.78 -7.62 -6.17
C GLY A 13 -20.61 -6.95 -7.25
N GLU A 14 -21.67 -6.28 -6.82
CA GLU A 14 -22.58 -5.54 -7.71
C GLU A 14 -22.03 -4.15 -8.08
N GLU A 15 -22.73 -3.48 -9.00
CA GLU A 15 -22.44 -2.11 -9.42
C GLU A 15 -22.29 -1.16 -8.22
N GLY A 16 -21.17 -0.44 -8.18
CA GLY A 16 -20.80 0.44 -7.06
C GLY A 16 -19.90 -0.19 -6.00
N ASN A 17 -19.26 -1.35 -6.27
CA ASN A 17 -18.23 -1.95 -5.41
C ASN A 17 -18.65 -2.11 -3.94
N LYS A 18 -19.84 -2.66 -3.71
CA LYS A 18 -20.37 -2.82 -2.35
C LYS A 18 -19.71 -3.94 -1.54
N TYR A 19 -18.78 -4.72 -2.11
CA TYR A 19 -18.17 -5.83 -1.40
C TYR A 19 -16.67 -6.00 -1.69
N PHE A 20 -15.99 -6.38 -0.61
CA PHE A 20 -14.56 -6.71 -0.46
C PHE A 20 -13.56 -5.56 -0.27
N ARG A 21 -12.91 -5.59 0.91
CA ARG A 21 -11.66 -4.90 1.15
C ARG A 21 -10.59 -5.61 0.30
N HIS A 22 -10.26 -5.05 -0.85
CA HIS A 22 -8.98 -5.32 -1.49
C HIS A 22 -7.93 -4.41 -0.85
N ALA A 23 -6.66 -4.77 -0.95
CA ALA A 23 -5.55 -3.99 -0.43
C ALA A 23 -5.34 -2.72 -1.27
N THR A 24 -6.35 -1.84 -1.34
CA THR A 24 -6.21 -0.56 -2.01
C THR A 24 -5.22 0.27 -1.20
N GLY A 25 -4.08 0.54 -1.80
CA GLY A 25 -2.99 1.19 -1.10
C GLY A 25 -1.68 1.04 -1.84
N GLN A 26 -0.74 1.92 -1.51
CA GLN A 26 0.57 1.96 -2.12
C GLN A 26 1.51 0.90 -1.56
N ILE A 27 1.20 0.37 -0.36
CA ILE A 27 2.01 -0.61 0.36
C ILE A 27 1.08 -1.56 1.12
N TYR A 28 1.47 -2.84 1.11
CA TYR A 28 0.89 -3.89 1.94
C TYR A 28 2.02 -4.79 2.43
N ALA A 29 1.77 -5.49 3.54
CA ALA A 29 2.65 -6.53 4.06
C ALA A 29 1.86 -7.83 4.19
N ILE A 30 2.51 -8.95 3.93
CA ILE A 30 1.96 -10.29 4.13
C ILE A 30 2.94 -11.11 4.97
N SER A 31 2.43 -12.04 5.77
CA SER A 31 3.30 -12.94 6.52
C SER A 31 4.07 -13.87 5.56
N LYS A 32 5.18 -14.41 6.05
CA LYS A 32 5.98 -15.40 5.31
C LYS A 32 5.14 -16.58 4.82
N ASP A 33 4.20 -17.04 5.64
CA ASP A 33 3.36 -18.20 5.31
C ASP A 33 2.38 -17.89 4.18
N LEU A 34 1.81 -16.68 4.16
CA LEU A 34 0.97 -16.23 3.04
C LEU A 34 1.77 -16.03 1.76
N ALA A 35 2.99 -15.48 1.86
CA ALA A 35 3.88 -15.36 0.70
C ALA A 35 4.25 -16.74 0.13
N ALA A 36 4.54 -17.72 1.00
CA ALA A 36 4.80 -19.10 0.60
C ALA A 36 3.58 -19.74 -0.05
N TYR A 37 2.38 -19.57 0.53
CA TYR A 37 1.12 -20.06 -0.05
C TYR A 37 0.90 -19.52 -1.46
N ILE A 38 1.08 -18.21 -1.67
CA ILE A 38 0.93 -17.58 -2.99
C ILE A 38 1.97 -18.15 -3.98
N SER A 39 3.22 -18.29 -3.56
CA SER A 39 4.29 -18.82 -4.40
C SER A 39 4.00 -20.25 -4.87
N VAL A 40 3.65 -21.15 -3.93
CA VAL A 40 3.35 -22.56 -4.20
C VAL A 40 2.13 -22.73 -5.11
N ASN A 41 1.09 -21.91 -4.91
CA ASN A 41 -0.17 -22.05 -5.64
C ASN A 41 -0.27 -21.12 -6.85
N SER A 42 0.80 -20.42 -7.22
CA SER A 42 0.79 -19.37 -8.25
C SER A 42 0.23 -19.79 -9.62
N VAL A 43 0.26 -21.07 -9.96
CA VAL A 43 -0.28 -21.63 -11.22
C VAL A 43 -1.81 -21.62 -11.26
N ILE A 44 -2.48 -21.72 -10.10
CA ILE A 44 -3.95 -21.76 -10.02
C ILE A 44 -4.56 -20.42 -9.58
N LEU A 45 -3.72 -19.46 -9.15
CA LEU A 45 -4.15 -18.15 -8.69
C LEU A 45 -4.41 -17.22 -9.89
N HIS A 46 -5.68 -16.81 -10.06
CA HIS A 46 -6.08 -15.88 -11.13
C HIS A 46 -5.47 -14.50 -10.90
N ARG A 47 -4.80 -13.96 -11.93
CA ARG A 47 -4.25 -12.60 -11.91
C ARG A 47 -5.25 -11.66 -12.59
N TYR A 48 -5.67 -10.66 -11.85
CA TYR A 48 -6.49 -9.56 -12.34
C TYR A 48 -5.61 -8.46 -12.95
N ALA A 49 -6.23 -7.44 -13.57
CA ALA A 49 -5.51 -6.36 -14.23
C ALA A 49 -4.73 -5.49 -13.22
N ASN A 50 -5.23 -5.40 -11.98
CA ASN A 50 -4.55 -4.71 -10.89
C ASN A 50 -3.98 -5.71 -9.86
N GLU A 51 -2.80 -5.43 -9.33
CA GLU A 51 -2.06 -6.28 -8.41
C GLU A 51 -2.70 -6.36 -7.02
N ASP A 52 -3.25 -5.24 -6.54
CA ASP A 52 -3.96 -5.13 -5.27
C ASP A 52 -5.26 -5.94 -5.26
N VAL A 53 -5.97 -5.93 -6.39
CA VAL A 53 -7.14 -6.76 -6.65
C VAL A 53 -6.76 -8.24 -6.65
N SER A 54 -5.65 -8.59 -7.32
CA SER A 54 -5.14 -9.96 -7.33
C SER A 54 -4.79 -10.47 -5.94
N LEU A 55 -4.01 -9.69 -5.19
CA LEU A 55 -3.62 -10.03 -3.83
C LEU A 55 -4.84 -10.19 -2.91
N GLY A 56 -5.77 -9.23 -2.95
CA GLY A 56 -7.00 -9.29 -2.16
C GLY A 56 -7.83 -10.53 -2.48
N ALA A 57 -7.98 -10.87 -3.76
CA ALA A 57 -8.71 -12.05 -4.20
C ALA A 57 -8.09 -13.37 -3.73
N TRP A 58 -6.76 -13.48 -3.74
CA TRP A 58 -6.06 -14.70 -3.30
C TRP A 58 -6.21 -14.96 -1.81
N LEU A 59 -6.31 -13.89 -1.01
CA LEU A 59 -6.41 -13.97 0.45
C LEU A 59 -7.86 -14.03 0.94
N PHE A 60 -8.84 -13.68 0.09
CA PHE A 60 -10.24 -13.54 0.47
C PHE A 60 -10.86 -14.81 1.07
N GLY A 61 -10.54 -15.98 0.51
CA GLY A 61 -11.05 -17.27 0.97
C GLY A 61 -10.26 -17.89 2.13
N LEU A 62 -9.22 -17.21 2.63
CA LEU A 62 -8.35 -17.72 3.67
C LEU A 62 -8.74 -17.18 5.05
N GLU A 63 -8.60 -18.00 6.08
CA GLU A 63 -8.76 -17.58 7.48
C GLU A 63 -7.51 -16.80 7.94
N VAL A 64 -7.45 -15.52 7.59
CA VAL A 64 -6.31 -14.64 7.88
C VAL A 64 -6.75 -13.36 8.59
N GLN A 65 -5.89 -12.87 9.47
CA GLN A 65 -6.11 -11.58 10.12
C GLN A 65 -5.79 -10.44 9.14
N HIS A 66 -6.81 -9.64 8.83
CA HIS A 66 -6.65 -8.41 8.05
C HIS A 66 -6.42 -7.24 9.01
N VAL A 67 -5.28 -6.58 8.89
CA VAL A 67 -4.91 -5.42 9.71
C VAL A 67 -4.93 -4.17 8.85
N ASP A 68 -5.73 -3.18 9.24
CA ASP A 68 -5.74 -1.83 8.65
C ASP A 68 -4.96 -0.90 9.57
N ASP A 69 -3.65 -0.82 9.35
CA ASP A 69 -2.77 0.07 10.09
C ASP A 69 -2.51 1.36 9.32
N ARG A 70 -3.12 2.46 9.79
CA ARG A 70 -3.03 3.80 9.20
C ARG A 70 -1.68 4.48 9.40
N SER A 71 -0.75 3.85 10.10
CA SER A 71 0.66 4.27 10.17
C SER A 71 1.48 3.75 8.98
N MET A 72 1.01 2.72 8.25
CA MET A 72 1.79 2.16 7.14
C MET A 72 2.04 3.16 6.02
N CYS A 73 1.07 4.02 5.72
CA CYS A 73 1.19 5.04 4.69
C CYS A 73 0.52 6.34 5.11
N CYS A 74 1.11 7.46 4.68
CA CYS A 74 0.47 8.77 4.69
C CYS A 74 0.78 9.57 3.43
N GLY A 75 -0.01 10.60 3.17
CA GLY A 75 0.26 11.52 2.08
C GLY A 75 1.43 12.47 2.41
N THR A 76 2.01 13.06 1.36
CA THR A 76 2.89 14.24 1.48
C THR A 76 2.22 15.40 2.25
N PRO A 77 2.95 16.46 2.61
CA PRO A 77 2.41 17.54 3.44
C PRO A 77 1.03 18.05 2.97
N PRO A 78 0.12 18.33 3.92
CA PRO A 78 0.37 18.45 5.36
C PRO A 78 0.34 17.14 6.18
N ASP A 79 -0.07 16.00 5.59
CA ASP A 79 -0.39 14.77 6.34
C ASP A 79 0.84 14.17 7.06
N CYS A 80 1.89 13.82 6.31
CA CYS A 80 3.12 13.29 6.90
C CYS A 80 3.73 14.21 7.98
N SER A 81 3.70 15.53 7.76
CA SER A 81 4.33 16.52 8.65
C SER A 81 3.56 16.65 9.96
N LEU A 82 2.22 16.60 9.91
CA LEU A 82 1.38 16.59 11.11
C LEU A 82 1.56 15.31 11.90
N LYS A 83 1.65 14.17 11.21
CA LYS A 83 1.91 12.86 11.82
C LYS A 83 3.27 12.80 12.50
N LEU A 84 4.31 13.33 11.87
CA LEU A 84 5.64 13.48 12.46
C LEU A 84 5.61 14.36 13.72
N GLN A 85 4.96 15.52 13.67
CA GLN A 85 4.82 16.41 14.84
C GLN A 85 4.05 15.77 16.01
N ALA A 86 3.11 14.88 15.69
CA ALA A 86 2.35 14.12 16.69
C ALA A 86 3.10 12.89 17.23
N GLY A 87 4.34 12.63 16.79
CA GLY A 87 5.10 11.43 17.15
C GLY A 87 4.58 10.14 16.52
N ASN A 88 3.69 10.23 15.53
CA ASN A 88 3.07 9.10 14.83
C ASN A 88 3.60 8.99 13.40
N VAL A 89 4.92 8.81 13.27
CA VAL A 89 5.60 8.73 11.96
C VAL A 89 5.01 7.59 11.12
N CYS A 90 4.93 7.83 9.80
CA CYS A 90 4.44 6.82 8.86
C CYS A 90 5.60 5.96 8.37
N VAL A 91 5.34 4.67 8.17
CA VAL A 91 6.33 3.74 7.56
C VAL A 91 6.70 4.20 6.15
N ALA A 92 5.73 4.72 5.40
CA ALA A 92 5.98 5.32 4.09
C ALA A 92 5.14 6.56 3.84
N THR A 93 5.65 7.42 2.96
CA THR A 93 4.91 8.57 2.42
C THR A 93 4.71 8.40 0.93
N PHE A 94 3.47 8.60 0.45
CA PHE A 94 3.18 8.62 -0.99
C PHE A 94 2.90 10.04 -1.46
N ASP A 95 3.35 10.34 -2.68
CA ASP A 95 3.18 11.64 -3.30
C ASP A 95 2.19 11.59 -4.46
N TRP A 96 0.98 12.12 -4.22
CA TRP A 96 -0.11 12.06 -5.19
C TRP A 96 0.02 13.10 -6.31
N SER A 97 0.86 14.13 -6.17
CA SER A 97 0.90 15.30 -7.07
C SER A 97 0.98 14.94 -8.57
N CYS A 98 1.53 13.77 -8.89
CA CYS A 98 1.52 13.16 -10.23
C CYS A 98 1.62 11.64 -10.20
N SER A 99 0.96 11.00 -9.23
CA SER A 99 1.08 9.54 -8.99
C SER A 99 2.53 9.06 -8.82
N GLY A 100 3.41 9.89 -8.26
CA GLY A 100 4.82 9.56 -7.98
C GLY A 100 5.80 9.53 -9.16
N ILE A 101 5.39 9.82 -10.40
CA ILE A 101 6.23 9.59 -11.60
C ILE A 101 6.88 10.88 -12.15
N CYS A 102 6.35 12.06 -11.84
CA CYS A 102 6.93 13.32 -12.32
C CYS A 102 7.99 13.85 -11.35
N LYS A 103 9.16 14.24 -11.88
CA LYS A 103 10.24 14.87 -11.09
C LYS A 103 10.60 14.07 -9.82
N SER A 104 10.51 12.73 -9.90
CA SER A 104 10.58 11.86 -8.73
C SER A 104 11.91 12.05 -7.97
N THR A 105 13.01 12.33 -8.68
CA THR A 105 14.33 12.58 -8.09
C THR A 105 14.39 13.84 -7.24
N GLU A 106 13.78 14.93 -7.68
CA GLU A 106 13.70 16.18 -6.94
C GLU A 106 12.69 16.03 -5.79
N ARG A 107 11.50 15.52 -6.10
CA ARG A 107 10.41 15.41 -5.14
C ARG A 107 10.72 14.45 -4.01
N MET A 108 11.42 13.34 -4.28
CA MET A 108 11.82 12.40 -3.23
C MET A 108 12.73 13.05 -2.19
N LYS A 109 13.60 14.00 -2.58
CA LYS A 109 14.41 14.77 -1.64
C LYS A 109 13.55 15.69 -0.78
N ASP A 110 12.62 16.42 -1.40
CA ASP A 110 11.72 17.33 -0.68
C ASP A 110 10.83 16.58 0.32
N VAL A 111 10.28 15.44 -0.12
CA VAL A 111 9.47 14.56 0.73
C VAL A 111 10.31 13.98 1.87
N HIS A 112 11.52 13.48 1.59
CA HIS A 112 12.41 12.97 2.64
C HIS A 112 12.76 14.05 3.67
N ASN A 113 13.10 15.26 3.24
CA ASN A 113 13.43 16.36 4.15
C ASN A 113 12.24 16.83 5.01
N THR A 114 11.01 16.66 4.52
CA THR A 114 9.81 17.16 5.21
C THR A 114 9.11 16.09 6.06
N CYS A 115 9.13 14.84 5.60
CA CYS A 115 8.38 13.73 6.18
C CYS A 115 9.30 12.67 6.82
N GLY A 116 10.60 12.69 6.51
CA GLY A 116 11.55 11.69 6.97
C GLY A 116 11.87 11.82 8.44
N GLU A 117 12.26 10.70 9.03
CA GLU A 117 12.88 10.68 10.35
C GLU A 117 14.26 11.36 10.25
N GLY A 118 14.61 12.19 11.24
CA GLY A 118 15.87 12.94 11.21
C GLY A 118 17.11 12.04 11.15
N ASP A 119 18.28 12.62 10.86
CA ASP A 119 19.52 11.89 10.59
C ASP A 119 19.93 10.86 11.67
N GLU A 120 19.54 11.10 12.92
CA GLU A 120 19.79 10.23 14.07
C GLU A 120 19.01 8.90 14.03
N ALA A 121 17.91 8.82 13.27
CA ALA A 121 17.05 7.63 13.20
C ALA A 121 17.77 6.41 12.59
N ILE A 122 18.72 6.64 11.68
CA ILE A 122 19.52 5.58 11.06
C ILE A 122 20.50 4.95 12.08
N TRP A 123 20.97 5.75 13.04
CA TRP A 123 22.05 5.37 13.95
C TRP A 123 21.57 4.87 15.31
N THR A 124 20.30 5.14 15.64
CA THR A 124 19.67 4.77 16.92
C THR A 124 18.65 3.63 16.79
N ALA A 125 18.59 2.98 15.62
CA ALA A 125 17.83 1.75 15.44
C ALA A 125 18.49 0.60 16.23
N ASP A 126 18.22 0.54 17.53
CA ASP A 126 18.57 -0.58 18.38
C ASP A 126 17.81 -1.82 17.88
N LEU A 127 18.56 -2.82 17.40
CA LEU A 127 18.06 -4.15 17.00
C LEU A 127 17.77 -5.03 18.21
#